data_AF-A0A562PRF9-F1
#
_entry.id   AF-A0A562PRF9-F1
#
_cell.length_a   1.000
_cell.length_b   1.000
_cell.length_c   1.000
_cell.angle_alpha   90.00
_cell.angle_beta   90.00
_cell.angle_gamma   90.00
#
_symmetry.space_group_name_H-M   'P 1'
#
loop_
_entity.id
_entity.type
_entity.pdbx_description
1 polymer ?
#
loop_
_entity_poly.entity_id
_entity_poly.type
_entity_poly.pdbx_seq_one_letter_code
_entity_poly.pdbx_strand_id
1 'polypeptide(L)'
;MAKRTFLFLILILLFSCHKKNEKAKELLLIATDKSSFINKTELTLKIFSDSTYVFNVNVNGQLYNKVENFKGYVKIKNDSLDFFPSRFEFIRADKANLKNGYIDFIDGDVPFRMKIDSTKLKVNNLINFSKFKNYAVFNYEKSERENDENLNIDLNEKDIYEIENLLKPEFKKRKNLNEYGRYLKQLIGYKKANGEKYVIIKSFCESRYQLENFRKSVIEMNDGGKCNIFIVLNLTQKKIETFSVAGLA
;
A
#
# COMPACT_ATOMS: atom_id res chain seq x y z
N MET A 1 -0.96 72.19 19.33
CA MET A 1 -1.46 70.84 19.67
C MET A 1 -1.65 69.99 18.40
N ALA A 2 -0.67 69.99 17.48
CA ALA A 2 -0.80 69.36 16.14
C ALA A 2 0.40 68.46 15.76
N LYS A 3 1.42 68.35 16.60
CA LYS A 3 2.63 67.53 16.34
C LYS A 3 2.53 66.08 16.84
N ARG A 4 1.55 65.76 17.70
CA ARG A 4 1.35 64.39 18.23
C ARG A 4 0.47 63.51 17.33
N THR A 5 -0.36 64.11 16.49
CA THR A 5 -1.27 63.40 15.58
C THR A 5 -0.58 62.88 14.32
N PHE A 6 0.54 63.48 13.92
CA PHE A 6 1.28 63.05 12.72
C PHE A 6 2.11 61.77 12.94
N LEU A 7 2.55 61.52 14.18
CA LEU A 7 3.35 60.33 14.51
C LEU A 7 2.52 59.03 14.45
N PHE A 8 1.21 59.12 14.72
CA PHE A 8 0.31 57.97 14.66
C PHE A 8 -0.03 57.52 13.23
N LEU A 9 -0.04 58.43 12.26
CA LEU A 9 -0.28 58.08 10.85
C LEU A 9 0.91 57.34 10.21
N ILE A 10 2.14 57.62 10.65
CA ILE A 10 3.35 56.96 10.15
C ILE A 10 3.45 55.52 10.68
N LEU A 11 2.99 55.25 11.91
CA LEU A 11 2.99 53.89 12.46
C LEU A 11 2.00 52.94 11.76
N ILE A 12 0.88 53.46 11.24
CA ILE A 12 -0.14 52.66 10.55
C ILE A 12 0.34 52.23 9.14
N LEU A 13 1.22 52.99 8.50
CA LEU A 13 1.80 52.64 7.19
C LEU A 13 2.87 51.53 7.27
N LEU A 14 3.45 51.27 8.45
CA LEU A 14 4.42 50.19 8.65
C LEU A 14 3.77 48.82 8.95
N PHE A 15 2.46 48.79 9.21
CA PHE A 15 1.67 47.55 9.27
C PHE A 15 1.08 47.16 7.90
N SER A 16 1.56 47.76 6.80
CA SER A 16 1.27 47.27 5.46
C SER A 16 1.90 45.89 5.29
N CYS A 17 1.06 44.90 5.60
CA CYS A 17 1.31 43.47 5.58
C CYS A 17 2.17 43.11 4.36
N HIS A 18 3.45 42.82 4.59
CA HIS A 18 4.22 42.05 3.63
C HIS A 18 3.49 40.72 3.48
N LYS A 19 2.71 40.59 2.39
CA LYS A 19 2.38 39.27 1.85
C LYS A 19 3.72 38.58 1.65
N LYS A 20 4.11 37.73 2.61
CA LYS A 20 5.14 36.73 2.38
C LYS A 20 4.76 36.11 1.04
N ASN A 21 5.65 36.21 0.06
CA ASN A 21 5.58 35.35 -1.11
C ASN A 21 5.61 33.92 -0.55
N GLU A 22 4.44 33.33 -0.34
CA GLU A 22 4.33 31.91 -0.07
C GLU A 22 4.99 31.24 -1.26
N LYS A 23 6.20 30.70 -1.04
CA LYS A 23 6.84 29.85 -2.03
C LYS A 23 5.80 28.79 -2.38
N ALA A 24 5.41 28.73 -3.66
CA ALA A 24 4.46 27.74 -4.12
C ALA A 24 4.95 26.36 -3.67
N LYS A 25 4.15 25.67 -2.87
CA LYS A 25 4.52 24.37 -2.34
C LYS A 25 4.63 23.36 -3.48
N GLU A 26 5.83 22.82 -3.66
CA GLU A 26 6.11 21.81 -4.68
C GLU A 26 5.41 20.49 -4.35
N LEU A 27 4.83 19.84 -5.37
CA LEU A 27 4.24 18.51 -5.25
C LEU A 27 5.35 17.45 -5.28
N LEU A 28 5.44 16.66 -4.20
CA LEU A 28 6.46 15.63 -4.02
C LEU A 28 5.96 14.23 -4.38
N LEU A 29 4.70 13.92 -4.12
CA LEU A 29 4.13 12.60 -4.39
C LEU A 29 2.66 12.70 -4.78
N ILE A 30 2.25 11.85 -5.73
CA ILE A 30 0.86 11.57 -6.09
C ILE A 30 0.65 10.06 -6.06
N ALA A 31 -0.37 9.62 -5.34
CA ALA A 31 -0.86 8.26 -5.37
C ALA A 31 -2.36 8.24 -5.64
N THR A 32 -2.82 7.29 -6.44
CA THR A 32 -4.25 7.12 -6.72
C THR A 32 -4.70 5.69 -6.53
N ASP A 33 -5.99 5.55 -6.22
CA ASP A 33 -6.70 4.29 -6.35
C ASP A 33 -8.04 4.53 -7.04
N LYS A 34 -8.37 3.67 -7.98
CA LYS A 34 -9.63 3.69 -8.72
C LYS A 34 -10.29 2.33 -8.58
N SER A 35 -11.50 2.31 -8.03
CA SER A 35 -12.35 1.14 -7.98
C SER A 35 -13.58 1.36 -8.85
N SER A 36 -13.87 0.37 -9.70
CA SER A 36 -15.08 0.31 -10.55
C SER A 36 -16.21 -0.49 -9.91
N PHE A 37 -16.01 -1.09 -8.75
CA PHE A 37 -16.97 -2.05 -8.19
C PHE A 37 -18.10 -1.34 -7.42
N ILE A 38 -19.33 -1.51 -7.89
CA ILE A 38 -20.60 -0.94 -7.38
C ILE A 38 -20.69 0.60 -7.49
N ASN A 39 -19.76 1.33 -6.88
CA ASN A 39 -19.63 2.79 -7.02
C ASN A 39 -18.24 3.11 -7.57
N LYS A 40 -18.16 4.00 -8.56
CA LYS A 40 -16.87 4.48 -9.06
C LYS A 40 -16.24 5.32 -7.96
N THR A 41 -15.21 4.77 -7.32
CA THR A 41 -14.48 5.46 -6.26
C THR A 41 -13.11 5.82 -6.76
N GLU A 42 -12.74 7.10 -6.66
CA GLU A 42 -11.42 7.61 -6.96
C GLU A 42 -10.83 8.23 -5.69
N LEU A 43 -9.71 7.65 -5.25
CA LEU A 43 -8.92 8.11 -4.12
C LEU A 43 -7.67 8.78 -4.67
N THR A 44 -7.31 9.95 -4.15
CA THR A 44 -6.08 10.66 -4.57
C THR A 44 -5.38 11.25 -3.35
N LEU A 45 -4.14 10.81 -3.11
CA LEU A 45 -3.24 11.40 -2.12
C LEU A 45 -2.18 12.26 -2.81
N LYS A 46 -2.01 13.49 -2.33
CA LYS A 46 -0.95 14.42 -2.74
C LYS A 46 -0.15 14.85 -1.52
N ILE A 47 1.17 14.74 -1.58
CA ILE A 47 2.09 15.20 -0.53
C ILE A 47 2.98 16.32 -1.09
N PHE A 48 3.16 17.38 -0.31
CA PHE A 48 3.86 18.59 -0.72
C PHE A 48 5.15 18.81 0.08
N SER A 49 6.04 19.65 -0.46
CA SER A 49 7.35 19.99 0.12
C SER A 49 7.30 20.76 1.44
N ASP A 50 6.16 21.35 1.78
CA ASP A 50 5.91 22.01 3.05
C ASP A 50 5.40 21.03 4.15
N SER A 51 5.56 19.72 3.93
CA SER A 51 5.08 18.67 4.85
C SER A 51 3.56 18.64 5.03
N THR A 52 2.80 19.21 4.10
CA THR A 52 1.33 19.06 4.06
C THR A 52 0.91 17.95 3.11
N TYR A 53 -0.27 17.37 3.35
CA TYR A 53 -0.94 16.48 2.40
C TYR A 53 -2.38 16.90 2.15
N VAL A 54 -2.89 16.47 0.99
CA VAL A 54 -4.31 16.53 0.64
C VAL A 54 -4.72 15.15 0.17
N PHE A 55 -5.80 14.62 0.73
CA PHE A 55 -6.40 13.36 0.34
C PHE A 55 -7.85 13.58 -0.08
N ASN A 56 -8.17 13.21 -1.32
CA ASN A 56 -9.49 13.39 -1.89
C ASN A 56 -10.14 12.03 -2.13
N VAL A 57 -11.40 11.92 -1.74
CA VAL A 57 -12.26 10.76 -1.99
C VAL A 57 -13.42 11.24 -2.85
N ASN A 58 -13.54 10.69 -4.05
CA ASN A 58 -14.63 10.97 -4.97
C ASN A 58 -15.40 9.67 -5.22
N VAL A 59 -16.62 9.58 -4.69
CA VAL A 59 -17.54 8.46 -4.90
C VAL A 59 -18.63 8.91 -5.84
N ASN A 60 -18.73 8.24 -6.98
CA ASN A 60 -19.79 8.42 -7.97
C ASN A 60 -20.58 7.11 -8.09
N GLY A 61 -21.74 7.09 -7.45
CA GLY A 61 -22.68 5.97 -7.44
C GLY A 61 -23.96 6.29 -8.19
N GLN A 62 -24.77 5.25 -8.45
CA GLN A 62 -26.05 5.43 -9.13
C GLN A 62 -27.07 6.26 -8.33
N LEU A 63 -26.99 6.20 -7.00
CA LEU A 63 -27.95 6.82 -6.09
C LEU A 63 -27.40 8.06 -5.36
N TYR A 64 -26.08 8.23 -5.32
CA TYR A 64 -25.46 9.38 -4.66
C TYR A 64 -24.06 9.65 -5.21
N ASN A 65 -23.65 10.91 -5.09
CA ASN A 65 -22.29 11.37 -5.28
C ASN A 65 -21.77 11.93 -3.96
N LYS A 66 -20.52 11.62 -3.61
CA LYS A 66 -19.87 12.11 -2.39
C LYS A 66 -18.45 12.56 -2.72
N VAL A 67 -18.09 13.76 -2.27
CA VAL A 67 -16.71 14.26 -2.35
C VAL A 67 -16.25 14.61 -0.94
N GLU A 68 -15.18 13.98 -0.49
CA GLU A 68 -14.53 14.27 0.79
C GLU A 68 -13.09 14.72 0.55
N ASN A 69 -12.66 15.70 1.33
CA ASN A 69 -11.31 16.25 1.26
C ASN A 69 -10.73 16.29 2.66
N PHE A 70 -9.63 15.57 2.86
CA PHE A 70 -8.87 15.53 4.10
C PHE A 70 -7.56 16.27 3.89
N LYS A 71 -7.17 17.08 4.86
CA LYS A 71 -5.92 17.82 4.84
C LYS A 71 -5.20 17.58 6.16
N GLY A 72 -3.89 17.49 6.11
CA GLY A 72 -3.10 17.32 7.30
C GLY A 72 -1.62 17.51 7.01
N TYR A 73 -0.82 17.04 7.95
CA TYR A 73 0.62 17.16 7.94
C TYR A 73 1.26 15.78 7.99
N VAL A 74 2.41 15.66 7.34
CA VAL A 74 3.18 14.42 7.23
C VAL A 74 4.67 14.74 7.34
N LYS A 75 5.35 14.08 8.27
CA LYS A 75 6.81 14.10 8.35
C LYS A 75 7.34 13.04 7.40
N ILE A 76 8.25 13.45 6.53
CA ILE A 76 8.84 12.57 5.53
C ILE A 76 10.27 12.24 5.99
N LYS A 77 10.55 10.95 6.19
CA LYS A 77 11.89 10.47 6.57
C LYS A 77 12.25 9.26 5.71
N ASN A 78 13.13 9.47 4.74
CA ASN A 78 13.50 8.46 3.73
C ASN A 78 12.27 7.94 2.99
N ASP A 79 11.96 6.66 3.16
CA ASP A 79 10.82 5.93 2.62
C ASP A 79 9.64 5.83 3.61
N SER A 80 9.72 6.47 4.79
CA SER A 80 8.63 6.50 5.76
C SER A 80 7.88 7.83 5.76
N LEU A 81 6.58 7.73 5.96
CA LEU A 81 5.63 8.83 6.16
C LEU A 81 5.04 8.71 7.56
N ASP A 82 5.25 9.71 8.41
CA ASP A 82 4.67 9.78 9.76
C ASP A 82 3.63 10.92 9.79
N PHE A 83 2.36 10.59 9.98
CA PHE A 83 1.27 11.58 10.02
C PHE A 83 1.21 12.22 11.41
N PHE A 84 1.34 13.55 11.48
CA PHE A 84 1.45 14.30 12.75
C PHE A 84 1.07 15.77 12.56
N PRO A 85 0.32 16.42 13.46
CA PRO A 85 -0.06 15.97 14.80
C PRO A 85 -1.27 15.04 14.86
N SER A 86 -1.95 14.83 13.73
CA SER A 86 -3.11 13.96 13.62
C SER A 86 -2.82 12.81 12.68
N ARG A 87 -3.54 11.70 12.90
CA ARG A 87 -3.50 10.51 12.04
C ARG A 87 -3.96 10.82 10.62
N PHE A 88 -3.64 9.95 9.69
CA PHE A 88 -4.23 9.94 8.36
C PHE A 88 -5.72 9.58 8.44
N GLU A 89 -6.57 10.61 8.45
CA GLU A 89 -7.99 10.54 8.82
C GLU A 89 -8.78 9.40 8.15
N PHE A 90 -8.52 9.11 6.88
CA PHE A 90 -9.34 8.17 6.10
C PHE A 90 -9.36 6.74 6.67
N ILE A 91 -8.24 6.27 7.23
CA ILE A 91 -8.10 4.93 7.82
C ILE A 91 -7.46 4.98 9.21
N ARG A 92 -7.38 6.17 9.81
CA ARG A 92 -6.75 6.47 11.10
C ARG A 92 -5.35 5.87 11.27
N ALA A 93 -4.52 5.87 10.23
CA ALA A 93 -3.14 5.38 10.28
C ALA A 93 -2.17 6.46 10.79
N ASP A 94 -1.25 6.10 11.66
CA ASP A 94 -0.17 6.97 12.13
C ASP A 94 1.01 6.96 11.14
N LYS A 95 1.22 5.86 10.42
CA LYS A 95 2.41 5.65 9.57
C LYS A 95 2.11 4.97 8.24
N ALA A 96 2.96 5.27 7.26
CA ALA A 96 3.04 4.53 6.01
C ALA A 96 4.48 4.41 5.48
N ASN A 97 4.72 3.41 4.63
CA ASN A 97 6.00 3.20 3.96
C ASN A 97 5.85 3.27 2.43
N LEU A 98 6.82 3.88 1.77
CA LEU A 98 6.94 3.96 0.32
C LEU A 98 7.75 2.77 -0.19
N LYS A 99 7.06 1.73 -0.66
CA LYS A 99 7.69 0.46 -1.00
C LYS A 99 7.11 -0.14 -2.27
N ASN A 100 7.99 -0.66 -3.13
CA ASN A 100 7.64 -1.37 -4.36
C ASN A 100 6.60 -0.65 -5.27
N GLY A 101 6.66 0.67 -5.34
CA GLY A 101 5.72 1.50 -6.13
C GLY A 101 4.37 1.75 -5.45
N TYR A 102 4.25 1.48 -4.16
CA TYR A 102 3.05 1.68 -3.37
C TYR A 102 3.32 2.46 -2.08
N ILE A 103 2.26 3.04 -1.53
CA ILE A 103 2.19 3.54 -0.16
C ILE A 103 1.48 2.46 0.66
N ASP A 104 2.19 1.88 1.61
CA ASP A 104 1.70 0.85 2.51
C ASP A 104 1.41 1.48 3.86
N PHE A 105 0.14 1.59 4.24
CA PHE A 105 -0.24 2.08 5.56
C PHE A 105 -0.16 0.91 6.55
N ILE A 106 0.63 1.06 7.62
CA ILE A 106 1.07 -0.08 8.45
C ILE A 106 0.30 -0.24 9.76
N ASP A 107 -0.46 0.78 10.17
CA ASP A 107 -1.15 0.85 11.47
C ASP A 107 -2.53 1.53 11.36
N GLY A 108 -3.16 1.45 10.18
CA GLY A 108 -4.54 1.88 9.99
C GLY A 108 -5.54 0.88 10.55
N ASP A 109 -6.79 1.31 10.72
CA ASP A 109 -7.89 0.45 11.19
C ASP A 109 -8.18 -0.72 10.24
N VAL A 110 -7.85 -0.54 8.96
CA VAL A 110 -8.02 -1.53 7.91
C VAL A 110 -6.78 -1.56 7.02
N PRO A 111 -6.42 -2.73 6.47
CA PRO A 111 -5.36 -2.85 5.49
C PRO A 111 -5.62 -1.93 4.31
N PHE A 112 -4.68 -1.05 4.03
CA PHE A 112 -4.83 -0.08 2.95
C PHE A 112 -3.50 0.20 2.28
N ARG A 113 -3.56 0.27 0.95
CA ARG A 113 -2.41 0.51 0.11
C ARG A 113 -2.84 1.32 -1.09
N MET A 114 -2.00 2.27 -1.49
CA MET A 114 -2.24 3.09 -2.70
C MET A 114 -1.10 2.98 -3.68
N LYS A 115 -1.41 2.95 -4.98
CA LYS A 115 -0.39 2.94 -6.02
C LYS A 115 0.21 4.34 -6.15
N ILE A 116 1.54 4.43 -6.16
CA ILE A 116 2.24 5.67 -6.47
C ILE A 116 2.23 5.87 -7.99
N ASP A 117 1.64 6.98 -8.43
CA ASP A 117 1.63 7.35 -9.85
C ASP A 117 2.85 8.20 -10.21
N SER A 118 3.29 9.07 -9.30
CA SER A 118 4.51 9.86 -9.45
C SER A 118 5.08 10.25 -8.09
N THR A 119 6.41 10.33 -8.00
CA THR A 119 7.07 10.74 -6.76
C THR A 119 8.48 11.27 -7.01
N LYS A 120 8.88 12.25 -6.20
CA LYS A 120 10.27 12.74 -6.02
C LYS A 120 10.90 12.18 -4.75
N LEU A 121 10.11 11.51 -3.92
CA LEU A 121 10.58 10.87 -2.69
C LEU A 121 11.29 9.55 -3.01
N LYS A 122 12.22 9.16 -2.14
CA LYS A 122 12.87 7.86 -2.23
C LYS A 122 11.85 6.76 -1.93
N VAL A 123 11.70 5.82 -2.87
CA VAL A 123 10.85 4.63 -2.70
C VAL A 123 11.76 3.41 -2.61
N ASN A 124 11.57 2.59 -1.58
CA ASN A 124 12.32 1.34 -1.43
C ASN A 124 11.73 0.26 -2.35
N ASN A 125 12.28 0.13 -3.56
CA ASN A 125 11.84 -0.85 -4.53
C ASN A 125 12.77 -2.06 -4.50
N LEU A 126 12.31 -3.15 -3.90
CA LEU A 126 13.04 -4.43 -3.81
C LEU A 126 12.66 -5.39 -4.93
N ILE A 127 11.57 -5.09 -5.66
CA ILE A 127 10.99 -5.95 -6.68
C ILE A 127 10.63 -5.14 -7.93
N ASN A 128 11.09 -5.58 -9.09
CA ASN A 128 10.62 -5.06 -10.38
C ASN A 128 9.38 -5.82 -10.86
N PHE A 129 8.19 -5.27 -10.60
CA PHE A 129 6.93 -5.89 -11.02
C PHE A 129 6.72 -5.94 -12.54
N SER A 130 7.55 -5.27 -13.36
CA SER A 130 7.52 -5.50 -14.81
C SER A 130 8.03 -6.89 -15.21
N LYS A 131 8.93 -7.48 -14.41
CA LYS A 131 9.38 -8.89 -14.51
C LYS A 131 8.38 -9.85 -13.86
N PHE A 132 7.77 -9.43 -12.75
CA PHE A 132 6.87 -10.25 -11.93
C PHE A 132 5.41 -9.76 -12.01
N LYS A 133 4.85 -9.78 -13.23
CA LYS A 133 3.55 -9.17 -13.54
C LYS A 133 2.37 -9.80 -12.81
N ASN A 134 2.45 -11.09 -12.52
CA ASN A 134 1.42 -11.86 -11.80
C ASN A 134 1.67 -11.94 -10.28
N TYR A 135 2.62 -11.16 -9.74
CA TYR A 135 2.89 -11.13 -8.30
C TYR A 135 2.49 -9.82 -7.65
N ALA A 136 1.99 -9.93 -6.42
CA ALA A 136 1.87 -8.86 -5.46
C ALA A 136 2.54 -9.29 -4.15
N VAL A 137 3.13 -8.33 -3.43
CA VAL A 137 3.79 -8.60 -2.14
C VAL A 137 3.17 -7.71 -1.08
N PHE A 138 2.73 -8.30 0.02
CA PHE A 138 2.09 -7.62 1.14
C PHE A 138 2.90 -7.83 2.41
N ASN A 139 2.69 -6.93 3.36
CA ASN A 139 3.26 -7.09 4.69
C ASN A 139 2.47 -8.15 5.45
N TYR A 140 3.17 -8.84 6.34
CA TYR A 140 2.53 -9.70 7.33
C TYR A 140 1.81 -8.85 8.37
N GLU A 141 0.51 -9.09 8.52
CA GLU A 141 -0.33 -8.45 9.53
C GLU A 141 -0.52 -9.43 10.67
N LYS A 142 -0.11 -9.02 11.86
CA LYS A 142 -0.24 -9.83 13.07
C LYS A 142 -1.71 -9.94 13.44
N SER A 143 -2.18 -11.18 13.68
CA SER A 143 -3.52 -11.40 14.23
C SER A 143 -3.58 -10.87 15.67
N GLU A 144 -4.55 -10.02 15.98
CA GLU A 144 -4.80 -9.56 17.36
C GLU A 144 -5.26 -10.69 18.30
N ARG A 145 -5.75 -11.80 17.72
CA ARG A 145 -6.34 -12.93 18.48
C ARG A 145 -5.32 -13.99 18.89
N GLU A 146 -4.12 -13.96 18.33
CA GLU A 146 -3.08 -14.95 18.58
C GLU A 146 -1.84 -14.28 19.13
N ASN A 147 -1.15 -14.92 20.09
CA ASN A 147 0.17 -14.52 20.56
C ASN A 147 1.21 -14.82 19.47
N ASP A 148 1.09 -14.12 18.36
CA ASP A 148 1.87 -14.35 17.16
C ASP A 148 3.15 -13.52 17.21
N GLU A 149 4.28 -14.17 17.45
CA GLU A 149 5.60 -13.53 17.51
C GLU A 149 6.24 -13.34 16.12
N ASN A 150 5.51 -13.63 15.05
CA ASN A 150 6.03 -13.48 13.70
C ASN A 150 6.30 -12.00 13.36
N LEU A 151 7.44 -11.79 12.70
CA LEU A 151 7.87 -10.47 12.23
C LEU A 151 7.74 -10.40 10.72
N ASN A 152 7.22 -9.29 10.20
CA ASN A 152 7.19 -9.03 8.77
C ASN A 152 8.61 -9.08 8.17
N ILE A 153 8.74 -9.60 6.94
CA ILE A 153 9.98 -9.51 6.17
C ILE A 153 9.76 -8.89 4.80
N ASP A 154 10.77 -8.17 4.36
CA ASP A 154 10.82 -7.57 3.04
C ASP A 154 11.33 -8.59 2.02
N LEU A 155 10.42 -9.12 1.20
CA LEU A 155 10.79 -9.97 0.06
C LEU A 155 11.43 -9.14 -1.06
N ASN A 156 12.43 -9.73 -1.73
CA ASN A 156 13.13 -9.16 -2.88
C ASN A 156 13.06 -10.08 -4.11
N GLU A 157 13.64 -9.66 -5.24
CA GLU A 157 13.62 -10.46 -6.49
C GLU A 157 14.21 -11.87 -6.32
N LYS A 158 15.29 -12.05 -5.54
CA LYS A 158 15.91 -13.37 -5.33
C LYS A 158 14.96 -14.32 -4.60
N ASP A 159 14.21 -13.79 -3.62
CA ASP A 159 13.21 -14.58 -2.92
C ASP A 159 12.11 -15.04 -3.88
N ILE A 160 11.65 -14.18 -4.79
CA ILE A 160 10.64 -14.55 -5.80
C ILE A 160 11.19 -15.62 -6.77
N TYR A 161 12.43 -15.48 -7.24
CA TYR A 161 13.05 -16.50 -8.09
C TYR A 161 13.16 -17.86 -7.39
N GLU A 162 13.52 -17.88 -6.10
CA GLU A 162 13.56 -19.11 -5.31
C GLU A 162 12.16 -19.73 -5.17
N ILE A 163 11.14 -18.92 -4.90
CA ILE A 163 9.74 -19.37 -4.87
C ILE A 163 9.35 -20.00 -6.21
N GLU A 164 9.68 -19.37 -7.34
CA GLU A 164 9.38 -19.94 -8.65
C GLU A 164 10.06 -21.28 -8.90
N ASN A 165 11.33 -21.40 -8.51
CA ASN A 165 12.12 -22.62 -8.64
C ASN A 165 11.49 -23.78 -7.84
N LEU A 166 10.94 -23.49 -6.67
CA LEU A 166 10.28 -24.48 -5.82
C LEU A 166 8.87 -24.82 -6.32
N LEU A 167 8.10 -23.83 -6.77
CA LEU A 167 6.68 -24.03 -7.11
C LEU A 167 6.44 -24.52 -8.54
N LYS A 168 7.22 -24.08 -9.54
CA LYS A 168 6.99 -24.50 -10.94
C LYS A 168 6.99 -26.03 -11.10
N PRO A 169 7.95 -26.79 -10.53
CA PRO A 169 7.93 -28.25 -10.58
C PRO A 169 6.71 -28.85 -9.89
N GLU A 170 6.30 -28.33 -8.73
CA GLU A 170 5.15 -28.85 -7.99
C GLU A 170 3.81 -28.64 -8.71
N PHE A 171 3.64 -27.50 -9.38
CA PHE A 171 2.47 -27.29 -10.24
C PHE A 171 2.47 -28.25 -11.43
N LYS A 172 3.64 -28.51 -12.04
CA LYS A 172 3.76 -29.44 -13.18
C LYS A 172 3.39 -30.88 -12.81
N LYS A 173 3.67 -31.32 -11.58
CA LYS A 173 3.32 -32.66 -11.09
C LYS A 173 1.81 -32.87 -10.93
N ARG A 174 1.03 -31.79 -10.78
CA ARG A 174 -0.41 -31.84 -10.44
C ARG A 174 -1.27 -31.57 -11.67
N LYS A 175 -1.72 -32.65 -12.33
CA LYS A 175 -2.47 -32.60 -13.61
C LYS A 175 -3.80 -31.83 -13.56
N ASN A 176 -4.35 -31.64 -12.36
CA ASN A 176 -5.64 -30.97 -12.13
C ASN A 176 -5.51 -29.45 -11.92
N LEU A 177 -4.28 -28.91 -11.88
CA LEU A 177 -4.04 -27.48 -11.79
C LEU A 177 -3.87 -26.86 -13.17
N ASN A 178 -4.12 -25.56 -13.26
CA ASN A 178 -3.71 -24.80 -14.44
C ASN A 178 -2.17 -24.65 -14.46
N GLU A 179 -1.63 -24.19 -15.58
CA GLU A 179 -0.21 -23.84 -15.65
C GLU A 179 0.15 -22.76 -14.62
N TYR A 180 1.32 -22.88 -13.99
CA TYR A 180 1.80 -21.95 -12.96
C TYR A 180 1.70 -20.47 -13.37
N GLY A 181 1.99 -20.16 -14.63
CA GLY A 181 1.95 -18.80 -15.16
C GLY A 181 0.56 -18.15 -15.14
N ARG A 182 -0.51 -18.97 -15.18
CA ARG A 182 -1.91 -18.50 -15.25
C ARG A 182 -2.51 -18.07 -13.92
N TYR A 183 -1.74 -18.20 -12.83
CA TYR A 183 -2.16 -17.75 -11.52
C TYR A 183 -1.58 -16.38 -11.22
N LEU A 184 -2.42 -15.48 -10.70
CA LEU A 184 -1.99 -14.34 -9.90
C LEU A 184 -1.60 -14.85 -8.51
N LYS A 185 -0.60 -14.22 -7.90
CA LYS A 185 0.03 -14.67 -6.65
C LYS A 185 0.23 -13.51 -5.71
N GLN A 186 -0.26 -13.65 -4.49
CA GLN A 186 0.00 -12.73 -3.39
C GLN A 186 0.97 -13.39 -2.42
N LEU A 187 2.10 -12.74 -2.18
CA LEU A 187 3.15 -13.20 -1.28
C LEU A 187 3.09 -12.38 0.01
N ILE A 188 3.08 -13.06 1.15
CA ILE A 188 3.15 -12.45 2.47
C ILE A 188 4.33 -13.10 3.19
N GLY A 189 5.41 -12.33 3.35
CA GLY A 189 6.64 -12.81 3.97
C GLY A 189 6.64 -12.56 5.47
N TYR A 190 7.00 -13.55 6.26
CA TYR A 190 7.24 -13.38 7.69
C TYR A 190 8.43 -14.22 8.18
N LYS A 191 8.93 -13.87 9.36
CA LYS A 191 10.00 -14.57 10.06
C LYS A 191 9.47 -15.04 11.40
N LYS A 192 9.65 -16.33 11.69
CA LYS A 192 9.30 -16.91 12.99
C LYS A 192 10.35 -16.59 14.04
N ALA A 193 10.02 -16.81 15.32
CA ALA A 193 10.93 -16.62 16.46
C ALA A 193 12.27 -17.37 16.32
N ASN A 194 12.25 -18.57 15.71
CA ASN A 194 13.46 -19.37 15.44
C ASN A 194 14.38 -18.77 14.34
N GLY A 195 13.98 -17.67 13.72
CA GLY A 195 14.74 -16.98 12.71
C GLY A 195 14.48 -17.41 11.26
N GLU A 196 13.68 -18.45 11.06
CA GLU A 196 13.37 -18.97 9.72
C GLU A 196 12.39 -18.07 8.97
N LYS A 197 12.63 -17.95 7.66
CA LYS A 197 11.81 -17.16 6.74
C LYS A 197 10.72 -18.03 6.14
N TYR A 198 9.50 -17.56 6.22
CA TYR A 198 8.34 -18.18 5.64
C TYR A 198 7.63 -17.23 4.69
N VAL A 199 6.93 -17.81 3.72
CA VAL A 199 6.06 -17.09 2.81
C VAL A 199 4.72 -17.79 2.72
N ILE A 200 3.66 -17.06 3.05
CA ILE A 200 2.30 -17.43 2.67
C ILE A 200 2.08 -16.97 1.23
N ILE A 201 1.61 -17.88 0.39
CA ILE A 201 1.36 -17.64 -1.02
C ILE A 201 -0.10 -17.98 -1.30
N LYS A 202 -0.89 -16.95 -1.60
CA LYS A 202 -2.26 -17.10 -2.08
C LYS A 202 -2.24 -17.00 -3.60
N SER A 203 -2.61 -18.06 -4.30
CA SER A 203 -2.63 -18.09 -5.76
C SER A 203 -4.05 -18.25 -6.28
N PHE A 204 -4.41 -17.45 -7.29
CA PHE A 204 -5.73 -17.50 -7.89
C PHE A 204 -5.74 -17.28 -9.39
N CYS A 205 -6.76 -17.82 -10.06
CA CYS A 205 -6.97 -17.60 -11.49
C CYS A 205 -7.23 -16.12 -11.78
N GLU A 206 -6.75 -15.66 -12.94
CA GLU A 206 -7.07 -14.33 -13.44
C GLU A 206 -8.57 -14.20 -13.73
N SER A 207 -9.18 -13.17 -13.15
CA SER A 207 -10.49 -12.65 -13.55
C SER A 207 -10.44 -11.13 -13.46
N ARG A 208 -11.43 -10.45 -14.07
CA ARG A 208 -11.49 -8.98 -14.08
C ARG A 208 -11.37 -8.39 -12.66
N TYR A 209 -12.11 -8.95 -11.70
CA TYR A 209 -12.07 -8.50 -10.31
C TYR A 209 -10.67 -8.67 -9.70
N GLN A 210 -10.04 -9.82 -9.92
CA GLN A 210 -8.71 -10.12 -9.39
C GLN A 210 -7.66 -9.21 -10.03
N LEU A 211 -7.71 -8.95 -11.33
CA LEU A 211 -6.78 -8.04 -12.01
C LEU A 211 -6.86 -6.61 -11.48
N GLU A 212 -8.06 -6.15 -11.09
CA GLU A 212 -8.25 -4.81 -10.51
C GLU A 212 -7.73 -4.72 -9.06
N ASN A 213 -7.75 -5.81 -8.28
CA ASN A 213 -7.56 -5.77 -6.83
C ASN A 213 -6.33 -6.51 -6.29
N PHE A 214 -5.74 -7.46 -7.02
CA PHE A 214 -4.73 -8.38 -6.46
C PHE A 214 -3.45 -7.71 -5.96
N ARG A 215 -3.16 -6.47 -6.38
CA ARG A 215 -2.02 -5.67 -5.92
C ARG A 215 -2.39 -4.68 -4.82
N LYS A 216 -3.67 -4.46 -4.57
CA LYS A 216 -4.21 -3.40 -3.70
C LYS A 216 -4.56 -3.94 -2.32
N SER A 217 -5.19 -5.10 -2.26
CA SER A 217 -5.59 -5.75 -1.00
C SER A 217 -5.29 -7.23 -1.04
N VAL A 218 -5.04 -7.82 0.13
CA VAL A 218 -4.96 -9.28 0.27
C VAL A 218 -6.35 -9.85 -0.02
N ILE A 219 -6.42 -10.77 -0.97
CA ILE A 219 -7.68 -11.40 -1.36
C ILE A 219 -7.98 -12.54 -0.37
N GLU A 220 -9.19 -12.54 0.16
CA GLU A 220 -9.73 -13.65 0.92
C GLU A 220 -10.27 -14.71 -0.04
N MET A 221 -9.95 -15.97 0.26
CA MET A 221 -10.27 -17.10 -0.60
C MET A 221 -11.62 -17.67 -0.16
N ASN A 222 -12.68 -17.34 -0.89
CA ASN A 222 -14.04 -17.78 -0.58
C ASN A 222 -14.61 -18.80 -1.58
N ASP A 223 -13.86 -19.16 -2.62
CA ASP A 223 -14.35 -20.00 -3.71
C ASP A 223 -13.63 -21.36 -3.77
N GLY A 224 -14.36 -22.40 -4.15
CA GLY A 224 -13.85 -23.76 -4.33
C GLY A 224 -13.24 -23.97 -5.71
N GLY A 225 -12.39 -24.99 -5.85
CA GLY A 225 -11.85 -25.47 -7.12
C GLY A 225 -10.37 -25.11 -7.36
N LYS A 226 -9.85 -25.56 -8.51
CA LYS A 226 -8.43 -25.46 -8.90
C LYS A 226 -7.87 -24.03 -9.04
N CYS A 227 -8.72 -23.02 -8.88
CA CYS A 227 -8.38 -21.61 -8.97
C CYS A 227 -8.05 -20.98 -7.62
N ASN A 228 -8.05 -21.73 -6.52
CA ASN A 228 -7.78 -21.21 -5.19
C ASN A 228 -6.73 -22.09 -4.52
N ILE A 229 -5.49 -21.62 -4.48
CA ILE A 229 -4.36 -22.40 -3.94
C ILE A 229 -3.70 -21.60 -2.82
N PHE A 230 -3.61 -22.24 -1.65
CA PHE A 230 -2.93 -21.73 -0.47
C PHE A 230 -1.65 -22.52 -0.25
N ILE A 231 -0.52 -21.83 -0.17
CA ILE A 231 0.79 -22.47 0.01
C ILE A 231 1.50 -21.77 1.16
N VAL A 232 2.14 -22.56 2.02
CA VAL A 232 3.10 -22.07 3.00
C VAL A 232 4.45 -22.66 2.65
N LEU A 233 5.43 -21.79 2.45
CA LEU A 233 6.77 -22.16 2.03
C LEU A 233 7.78 -21.69 3.08
N ASN A 234 8.64 -22.59 3.55
CA ASN A 234 9.82 -22.26 4.34
C ASN A 234 10.95 -21.91 3.36
N LEU A 235 11.25 -20.62 3.21
CA LEU A 235 12.30 -20.15 2.30
C LEU A 235 13.69 -20.49 2.81
N THR A 236 13.89 -20.52 4.13
CA THR A 236 15.19 -20.89 4.72
C THR A 236 15.53 -22.35 4.39
N GLN A 237 14.57 -23.26 4.56
CA GLN A 237 14.75 -24.68 4.32
C GLN A 237 14.47 -25.09 2.86
N LYS A 238 14.03 -24.15 2.01
CA LYS A 238 13.62 -24.40 0.63
C LYS A 238 12.57 -25.51 0.50
N LYS A 239 11.60 -25.50 1.43
CA LYS A 239 10.61 -26.57 1.57
C LYS A 239 9.20 -26.02 1.51
N ILE A 240 8.32 -26.73 0.80
CA ILE A 240 6.88 -26.48 0.82
C ILE A 240 6.30 -27.20 2.03
N GLU A 241 5.81 -26.45 3.01
CA GLU A 241 5.20 -27.00 4.23
C GLU A 241 3.72 -27.30 4.04
N THR A 242 3.05 -26.47 3.24
CA THR A 242 1.64 -26.64 2.95
C THR A 242 1.39 -26.32 1.49
N PHE A 243 0.62 -27.16 0.83
CA PHE A 243 0.08 -26.93 -0.49
C PHE A 243 -1.36 -27.41 -0.49
N SER A 244 -2.29 -26.47 -0.34
CA SER A 244 -3.72 -26.72 -0.29
C SER A 244 -4.41 -26.13 -1.50
N VAL A 245 -5.35 -26.88 -2.08
CA VAL A 245 -6.18 -26.44 -3.19
C VAL A 245 -7.61 -26.46 -2.67
N ALA A 246 -8.25 -25.29 -2.55
CA ALA A 246 -9.61 -25.21 -2.05
C ALA A 246 -10.55 -26.00 -2.99
N GLY A 247 -11.47 -26.79 -2.45
CA GLY A 247 -12.35 -27.67 -3.23
C GLY A 247 -11.78 -29.03 -3.63
N LEU A 248 -10.54 -29.35 -3.24
CA LEU A 248 -9.99 -30.71 -3.24
C LEU A 248 -9.63 -31.08 -1.80
N ALA A 249 -10.66 -31.14 -0.95
CA ALA A 249 -10.57 -31.80 0.35
C ALA A 249 -10.62 -33.32 0.14
#